data_AF-A0A2S4KDW9-F1
#
_entry.id   AF-A0A2S4KDW9-F1
#
_cell.length_a   1.000
_cell.length_b   1.000
_cell.length_c   1.000
_cell.angle_alpha   90.00
_cell.angle_beta   90.00
_cell.angle_gamma   90.00
#
_symmetry.space_group_name_H-M   'P 1'
#
loop_
_entity.id
_entity.type
_entity.pdbx_description
1 polymer ?
#
loop_
_entity_poly.entity_id
_entity_poly.type
_entity_poly.pdbx_seq_one_letter_code
_entity_poly.pdbx_strand_id
1 'polypeptide(L)'
;MTPKNLLSHPYALPIAAIAARHRATALLGAFLLSACSSTPLPPWPAQSSPPAPTGPQTSRAVPPPLGTVQRGEVVPSPVTVTPVAPATEPASTALPYSAAVAARFPAPSVRYETPGLAEGRQAFTTNAELTQWLRNLATAQRGTTRVQMLDLGVSQRGTPLHGLVLTRAAGTNVAALDASRRPTVLLLGQQHGDEPAGSEALLVLARELAQGLLEPMLERINVIVVPRANPDGAEAGTRATSNGIDMNRDHLLLQTPEAQALAKLVRNYRPIAIFDAHEYTVTGRFLEKFHAIQRYDVLLQHATTANLPEFMTKAALEWFHHPMIRALEAEGLSQEWYYTTSTRAEDLRLSMGGTQPDTGRNVNGLKNAVSMLVETRGVGIGRTHIQRRVHSQVTALTSALRSTVDRAADLEQVRSYEARDIASQACRGEIVVEATQTPGQRDLVMLDPQTGADRTLRVDWNSSLQLKPVKKRHRPCGYWLASGATDAVERLKLLGIQVMHVAEAGSVLADIYEETSRESSEREDVRGAIPGARPIIRATVTPMRSAIDVPGGSYYVSLNQPLANLAVAALEPDTQNSYFANHVIGQLGDVARVMAPPSLVFEEMD
;
A
#
# COMPACT_ATOMS: atom_id res chain seq x y z
N MET A 1 88.16 -4.19 -45.27
CA MET A 1 88.72 -3.71 -46.55
C MET A 1 88.69 -4.88 -47.54
N THR A 2 87.75 -4.81 -48.50
CA THR A 2 87.73 -5.34 -49.89
C THR A 2 88.21 -6.78 -50.24
N PRO A 3 87.70 -7.42 -51.33
CA PRO A 3 86.29 -7.57 -51.79
C PRO A 3 85.97 -8.85 -52.66
N LYS A 4 84.69 -9.00 -53.12
CA LYS A 4 84.20 -9.52 -54.44
C LYS A 4 84.38 -11.04 -54.77
N ASN A 5 83.54 -11.79 -55.53
CA ASN A 5 82.33 -11.55 -56.35
C ASN A 5 81.75 -12.90 -56.92
N LEU A 6 80.41 -12.96 -57.17
CA LEU A 6 79.64 -13.49 -58.35
C LEU A 6 79.72 -15.00 -58.74
N LEU A 7 78.78 -15.72 -59.40
CA LEU A 7 77.42 -15.60 -60.05
C LEU A 7 76.98 -17.07 -60.42
N SER A 8 75.70 -17.49 -60.54
CA SER A 8 74.84 -17.58 -61.78
C SER A 8 73.55 -18.42 -61.49
N HIS A 9 72.25 -18.02 -61.67
CA HIS A 9 71.34 -17.84 -62.86
C HIS A 9 70.66 -19.14 -63.45
N PRO A 10 69.53 -19.12 -64.24
CA PRO A 10 68.08 -18.77 -63.94
C PRO A 10 66.98 -19.61 -64.74
N TYR A 11 65.73 -19.09 -64.91
CA TYR A 11 64.54 -19.43 -65.80
C TYR A 11 63.37 -20.31 -65.22
N ALA A 12 62.06 -20.26 -65.58
CA ALA A 12 61.02 -19.32 -66.11
C ALA A 12 59.62 -20.06 -66.19
N LEU A 13 58.48 -19.33 -66.31
CA LEU A 13 57.00 -19.68 -66.27
C LEU A 13 56.38 -20.25 -67.60
N PRO A 14 55.03 -20.30 -67.97
CA PRO A 14 53.64 -20.21 -67.32
C PRO A 14 52.48 -21.12 -67.94
N ILE A 15 51.17 -20.93 -67.54
CA ILE A 15 49.87 -20.86 -68.35
C ILE A 15 48.59 -21.73 -67.95
N ALA A 16 47.43 -21.02 -67.76
CA ALA A 16 45.96 -21.18 -68.07
C ALA A 16 44.91 -22.26 -67.58
N ALA A 17 43.78 -21.75 -67.02
CA ALA A 17 42.32 -21.77 -67.36
C ALA A 17 41.35 -23.03 -67.45
N ILE A 18 40.21 -22.92 -66.72
CA ILE A 18 38.77 -23.32 -66.93
C ILE A 18 38.33 -24.81 -67.01
N ALA A 19 37.40 -25.24 -66.12
CA ALA A 19 36.12 -25.97 -66.41
C ALA A 19 35.32 -26.34 -65.14
N ALA A 20 34.05 -26.76 -65.31
CA ALA A 20 32.90 -26.58 -64.40
C ALA A 20 32.36 -27.86 -63.69
N ARG A 21 31.55 -27.66 -62.62
CA ARG A 21 30.43 -28.49 -62.06
C ARG A 21 30.81 -29.87 -61.44
N HIS A 22 30.31 -30.36 -60.29
CA HIS A 22 29.06 -30.17 -59.52
C HIS A 22 29.17 -30.70 -58.06
N ARG A 23 28.52 -29.98 -57.13
CA ARG A 23 27.67 -30.42 -55.97
C ARG A 23 28.27 -31.02 -54.68
N ALA A 24 27.76 -30.45 -53.57
CA ALA A 24 27.63 -30.95 -52.18
C ALA A 24 28.96 -31.08 -51.40
N THR A 25 29.20 -30.53 -50.22
CA THR A 25 28.35 -30.09 -49.09
C THR A 25 29.29 -29.34 -48.13
N ALA A 26 29.07 -28.05 -47.86
CA ALA A 26 29.58 -27.34 -46.68
C ALA A 26 29.11 -25.88 -46.73
N LEU A 27 28.01 -25.58 -46.04
CA LEU A 27 27.64 -24.28 -45.44
C LEU A 27 26.15 -24.33 -45.07
N LEU A 28 25.85 -24.93 -43.92
CA LEU A 28 24.58 -24.80 -43.21
C LEU A 28 24.89 -24.93 -41.72
N GLY A 29 24.86 -23.82 -41.01
CA GLY A 29 25.16 -23.81 -39.59
C GLY A 29 25.34 -22.43 -38.98
N ALA A 30 24.56 -21.42 -39.39
CA ALA A 30 24.46 -20.16 -38.67
C ALA A 30 23.26 -19.34 -39.17
N PHE A 31 22.03 -19.86 -39.04
CA PHE A 31 20.79 -19.07 -39.02
C PHE A 31 19.64 -20.06 -38.74
N LEU A 32 19.36 -20.32 -37.46
CA LEU A 32 18.10 -20.86 -36.92
C LEU A 32 18.29 -21.11 -35.42
N LEU A 33 18.19 -20.06 -34.60
CA LEU A 33 17.80 -20.16 -33.18
C LEU A 33 17.11 -18.83 -32.82
N SER A 34 15.91 -18.67 -33.36
CA SER A 34 14.90 -17.76 -32.82
C SER A 34 13.79 -18.60 -32.19
N ALA A 35 13.20 -18.05 -31.13
CA ALA A 35 11.97 -18.45 -30.45
C ALA A 35 12.14 -19.37 -29.23
N CYS A 36 12.25 -18.74 -28.05
CA CYS A 36 11.29 -18.87 -26.94
C CYS A 36 11.80 -18.12 -25.69
N SER A 37 11.65 -16.79 -25.63
CA SER A 37 11.52 -16.03 -24.36
C SER A 37 11.25 -14.54 -24.62
N SER A 38 10.12 -14.22 -25.23
CA SER A 38 9.53 -12.89 -25.08
C SER A 38 8.06 -13.01 -25.45
N THR A 39 7.21 -13.25 -24.46
CA THR A 39 5.78 -12.97 -24.62
C THR A 39 5.67 -11.47 -24.88
N PRO A 40 5.13 -11.02 -26.03
CA PRO A 40 4.98 -9.60 -26.29
C PRO A 40 3.92 -9.03 -25.35
N LEU A 41 4.23 -7.89 -24.76
CA LEU A 41 3.34 -7.08 -23.93
C LEU A 41 2.08 -6.68 -24.72
N PRO A 42 0.88 -6.60 -24.09
CA PRO A 42 -0.21 -5.81 -24.66
C PRO A 42 0.19 -4.33 -24.69
N PRO A 43 -0.09 -3.58 -25.77
CA PRO A 43 0.18 -2.15 -25.80
C PRO A 43 -0.70 -1.42 -24.78
N TRP A 44 -0.09 -0.57 -23.96
CA TRP A 44 -0.82 0.47 -23.22
C TRP A 44 -1.45 1.41 -24.25
N PRO A 45 -2.78 1.63 -24.26
CA PRO A 45 -3.34 2.63 -25.16
C PRO A 45 -2.79 3.99 -24.76
N ALA A 46 -2.01 4.58 -25.67
CA ALA A 46 -1.59 5.97 -25.58
C ALA A 46 -2.84 6.87 -25.56
N GLN A 47 -2.78 7.92 -24.76
CA GLN A 47 -3.80 8.96 -24.62
C GLN A 47 -4.39 9.36 -25.98
N SER A 48 -5.64 9.03 -26.25
CA SER A 48 -6.38 9.59 -27.37
C SER A 48 -6.76 11.03 -27.04
N SER A 49 -6.28 11.97 -27.83
CA SER A 49 -6.71 13.38 -27.79
C SER A 49 -8.22 13.49 -28.05
N PRO A 50 -8.93 14.44 -27.42
CA PRO A 50 -10.35 14.63 -27.66
C PRO A 50 -10.58 15.16 -29.09
N PRO A 51 -11.61 14.68 -29.82
CA PRO A 51 -11.91 15.22 -31.14
C PRO A 51 -12.52 16.62 -31.02
N ALA A 52 -12.10 17.51 -31.93
CA ALA A 52 -12.65 18.85 -32.10
C ALA A 52 -14.12 18.82 -32.58
N PRO A 53 -14.93 19.86 -32.28
CA PRO A 53 -16.37 19.82 -32.51
C PRO A 53 -16.73 20.08 -33.97
N THR A 54 -17.49 19.18 -34.59
CA THR A 54 -18.23 19.41 -35.83
C THR A 54 -19.71 19.55 -35.50
N GLY A 55 -20.31 20.72 -35.78
CA GLY A 55 -21.75 20.96 -35.60
C GLY A 55 -22.62 20.35 -36.72
N PRO A 56 -23.86 20.84 -36.92
CA PRO A 56 -24.95 20.99 -35.96
C PRO A 56 -25.88 19.76 -36.01
N GLN A 57 -26.17 19.14 -34.86
CA GLN A 57 -27.15 18.05 -34.80
C GLN A 57 -28.55 18.56 -34.45
N THR A 58 -29.49 18.23 -35.32
CA THR A 58 -30.94 18.44 -35.22
C THR A 58 -31.52 17.83 -33.95
N SER A 59 -32.32 18.60 -33.22
CA SER A 59 -33.06 18.16 -32.04
C SER A 59 -34.05 17.04 -32.39
N ARG A 60 -33.83 15.83 -31.86
CA ARG A 60 -34.81 14.75 -31.91
C ARG A 60 -35.54 14.72 -30.56
N ALA A 61 -36.82 15.11 -30.58
CA ALA A 61 -37.70 15.07 -29.43
C ALA A 61 -37.94 13.61 -28.98
N VAL A 62 -37.76 13.33 -27.70
CA VAL A 62 -38.10 12.05 -27.07
C VAL A 62 -39.54 12.12 -26.56
N PRO A 63 -40.45 11.20 -26.93
CA PRO A 63 -41.83 11.20 -26.43
C PRO A 63 -41.90 10.67 -24.97
N PRO A 64 -42.90 11.11 -24.19
CA PRO A 64 -43.08 10.63 -22.82
C PRO A 64 -43.64 9.20 -22.81
N PRO A 65 -43.31 8.35 -21.81
CA PRO A 65 -43.95 7.06 -21.68
C PRO A 65 -45.37 7.21 -21.08
N LEU A 66 -46.37 6.80 -21.87
CA LEU A 66 -47.75 6.55 -21.46
C LEU A 66 -47.91 5.07 -21.04
N GLY A 67 -48.72 4.83 -20.00
CA GLY A 67 -49.42 3.55 -19.85
C GLY A 67 -49.31 2.89 -18.48
N THR A 68 -50.25 3.25 -17.60
CA THR A 68 -50.62 2.56 -16.36
C THR A 68 -50.98 1.09 -16.57
N VAL A 69 -50.38 0.19 -15.80
CA VAL A 69 -50.86 -1.20 -15.63
C VAL A 69 -51.50 -1.30 -14.24
N GLN A 70 -52.79 -1.64 -14.20
CA GLN A 70 -53.52 -1.98 -12.97
C GLN A 70 -52.97 -3.27 -12.34
N ARG A 71 -52.58 -3.22 -11.07
CA ARG A 71 -52.57 -4.36 -10.15
C ARG A 71 -53.20 -3.93 -8.82
N GLY A 72 -53.99 -4.83 -8.26
CA GLY A 72 -55.04 -4.59 -7.26
C GLY A 72 -54.60 -4.02 -5.91
N GLU A 73 -55.62 -3.58 -5.18
CA GLU A 73 -55.61 -2.88 -3.90
C GLU A 73 -54.67 -3.49 -2.85
N VAL A 74 -53.81 -2.62 -2.28
CA VAL A 74 -53.34 -2.74 -0.90
C VAL A 74 -53.59 -1.38 -0.24
N VAL A 75 -54.41 -1.40 0.81
CA VAL A 75 -54.82 -0.22 1.59
C VAL A 75 -53.59 0.41 2.27
N PRO A 76 -53.46 1.76 2.30
CA PRO A 76 -52.22 2.45 2.64
C PRO A 76 -52.09 2.73 4.14
N SER A 77 -50.85 2.74 4.65
CA SER A 77 -50.49 3.48 5.86
C SER A 77 -49.65 4.69 5.44
N PRO A 78 -50.10 5.93 5.67
CA PRO A 78 -49.36 7.12 5.28
C PRO A 78 -48.17 7.31 6.23
N VAL A 79 -46.96 7.35 5.66
CA VAL A 79 -45.80 7.92 6.35
C VAL A 79 -45.99 9.43 6.34
N THR A 80 -46.31 9.99 7.50
CA THR A 80 -46.40 11.43 7.73
C THR A 80 -45.00 12.03 7.54
N VAL A 81 -44.80 12.82 6.49
CA VAL A 81 -43.62 13.69 6.37
C VAL A 81 -43.96 14.99 7.09
N THR A 82 -43.42 15.17 8.30
CA THR A 82 -43.45 16.46 8.97
C THR A 82 -42.31 17.30 8.40
N PRO A 83 -42.55 18.49 7.81
CA PRO A 83 -41.48 19.41 7.50
C PRO A 83 -40.97 19.99 8.82
N VAL A 84 -39.78 19.58 9.24
CA VAL A 84 -39.12 20.12 10.44
C VAL A 84 -38.13 21.19 9.98
N ALA A 85 -38.31 22.40 10.54
CA ALA A 85 -37.39 23.53 10.43
C ALA A 85 -35.95 23.12 10.83
N PRO A 86 -34.90 23.79 10.32
CA PRO A 86 -33.53 23.43 10.63
C PRO A 86 -33.32 23.43 12.15
N ALA A 87 -33.07 22.24 12.70
CA ALA A 87 -32.78 22.08 14.11
C ALA A 87 -31.40 22.68 14.40
N THR A 88 -31.40 23.74 15.21
CA THR A 88 -30.20 24.31 15.84
C THR A 88 -29.52 23.24 16.69
N GLU A 89 -28.30 22.85 16.29
CA GLU A 89 -27.39 22.03 17.09
C GLU A 89 -27.06 22.74 18.43
N PRO A 90 -27.14 22.05 19.59
CA PRO A 90 -26.70 22.65 20.85
C PRO A 90 -25.16 22.72 20.94
N ALA A 91 -24.68 23.96 21.07
CA ALA A 91 -23.40 24.46 21.62
C ALA A 91 -22.18 23.51 21.66
N SER A 92 -21.44 23.49 20.54
CA SER A 92 -20.04 23.92 20.44
C SER A 92 -19.12 23.61 21.65
N THR A 93 -18.31 22.56 21.55
CA THR A 93 -16.88 22.75 21.84
C THR A 93 -16.41 23.85 20.90
N ALA A 94 -15.82 24.93 21.44
CA ALA A 94 -15.38 26.06 20.63
C ALA A 94 -14.58 25.52 19.44
N LEU A 95 -15.05 25.80 18.22
CA LEU A 95 -14.37 25.38 17.01
C LEU A 95 -12.93 25.89 17.07
N PRO A 96 -11.93 25.09 16.68
CA PRO A 96 -10.53 25.53 16.74
C PRO A 96 -10.19 26.58 15.66
N TYR A 97 -11.22 27.12 14.97
CA TYR A 97 -11.16 28.14 13.93
C TYR A 97 -12.51 28.85 13.79
N SER A 98 -12.57 29.93 13.00
CA SER A 98 -13.77 30.75 12.81
C SER A 98 -14.94 30.01 12.13
N ALA A 99 -16.16 30.54 12.30
CA ALA A 99 -17.34 30.08 11.58
C ALA A 99 -17.20 30.20 10.05
N ALA A 100 -16.40 31.17 9.56
CA ALA A 100 -16.12 31.32 8.14
C ALA A 100 -15.30 30.14 7.58
N VAL A 101 -14.31 29.65 8.34
CA VAL A 101 -13.59 28.41 7.99
C VAL A 101 -14.55 27.21 8.04
N ALA A 102 -15.40 27.11 9.06
CA ALA A 102 -16.37 26.03 9.17
C ALA A 102 -17.35 25.98 7.98
N ALA A 103 -17.76 27.15 7.46
CA ALA A 103 -18.65 27.28 6.31
C ALA A 103 -18.05 26.73 5.00
N ARG A 104 -16.71 26.54 4.93
CA ARG A 104 -16.04 25.89 3.78
C ARG A 104 -16.31 24.38 3.71
N PHE A 105 -16.82 23.79 4.79
CA PHE A 105 -17.05 22.34 4.92
C PHE A 105 -18.52 22.04 5.26
N PRO A 106 -19.46 22.42 4.36
CA PRO A 106 -20.88 22.19 4.59
C PRO A 106 -21.19 20.70 4.66
N ALA A 107 -22.23 20.36 5.44
CA ALA A 107 -22.73 19.00 5.50
C ALA A 107 -23.08 18.49 4.08
N PRO A 108 -22.78 17.22 3.77
CA PRO A 108 -23.17 16.61 2.51
C PRO A 108 -24.70 16.50 2.42
N SER A 109 -25.22 16.37 1.19
CA SER A 109 -26.64 16.11 0.94
C SER A 109 -27.09 14.73 1.45
N VAL A 110 -26.16 13.78 1.53
CA VAL A 110 -26.38 12.44 2.05
C VAL A 110 -26.04 12.39 3.54
N ARG A 111 -26.98 11.91 4.36
CA ARG A 111 -26.75 11.65 5.78
C ARG A 111 -26.45 10.17 6.00
N TYR A 112 -25.34 9.89 6.67
CA TYR A 112 -24.93 8.54 7.04
C TYR A 112 -25.37 8.19 8.46
N GLU A 113 -25.69 6.91 8.66
CA GLU A 113 -26.13 6.38 9.94
C GLU A 113 -25.28 5.17 10.34
N THR A 114 -24.67 5.29 11.51
CA THR A 114 -23.92 4.27 12.25
C THR A 114 -24.20 4.51 13.74
N PRO A 115 -23.79 3.62 14.67
CA PRO A 115 -24.03 3.86 16.10
C PRO A 115 -23.49 5.21 16.60
N GLY A 116 -22.32 5.63 16.09
CA GLY A 116 -21.66 6.90 16.42
C GLY A 116 -22.21 8.13 15.68
N LEU A 117 -23.05 7.93 14.66
CA LEU A 117 -23.65 8.99 13.83
C LEU A 117 -25.16 9.13 14.01
N ALA A 118 -25.75 8.36 14.93
CA ALA A 118 -27.17 8.46 15.28
C ALA A 118 -27.54 9.89 15.72
N GLU A 119 -28.81 10.25 15.52
CA GLU A 119 -29.30 11.57 15.89
C GLU A 119 -29.14 11.86 17.39
N GLY A 120 -28.67 13.06 17.73
CA GLY A 120 -28.39 13.46 19.11
C GLY A 120 -27.13 12.82 19.73
N ARG A 121 -26.42 11.93 19.02
CA ARG A 121 -25.23 11.26 19.55
C ARG A 121 -24.07 12.25 19.73
N GLN A 122 -23.45 12.21 20.91
CA GLN A 122 -22.32 13.07 21.30
C GLN A 122 -20.96 12.34 21.33
N ALA A 123 -20.93 11.02 21.09
CA ALA A 123 -19.71 10.21 21.05
C ALA A 123 -19.65 9.38 19.77
N PHE A 124 -18.46 8.93 19.40
CA PHE A 124 -18.26 7.99 18.29
C PHE A 124 -18.67 6.57 18.68
N THR A 125 -18.75 5.66 17.71
CA THR A 125 -19.08 4.25 17.93
C THR A 125 -18.09 3.61 18.91
N THR A 126 -18.58 3.05 20.02
CA THR A 126 -17.77 2.32 21.02
C THR A 126 -17.34 0.95 20.51
N ASN A 127 -16.37 0.30 21.16
CA ASN A 127 -15.94 -1.06 20.79
C ASN A 127 -17.11 -2.06 20.85
N ALA A 128 -17.97 -1.97 21.87
CA ALA A 128 -19.14 -2.84 22.02
C ALA A 128 -20.19 -2.61 20.93
N GLU A 129 -20.52 -1.34 20.62
CA GLU A 129 -21.45 -1.00 19.53
C GLU A 129 -20.93 -1.47 18.17
N LEU A 130 -19.62 -1.31 17.91
CA LEU A 130 -18.97 -1.79 16.69
C LEU A 130 -19.11 -3.31 16.57
N THR A 131 -18.75 -4.07 17.59
CA THR A 131 -18.88 -5.54 17.59
C THR A 131 -20.32 -5.97 17.35
N GLN A 132 -21.29 -5.32 18.01
CA GLN A 132 -22.70 -5.63 17.82
C GLN A 132 -23.17 -5.31 16.40
N TRP A 133 -22.72 -4.19 15.82
CA TRP A 133 -23.02 -3.83 14.44
C TRP A 133 -22.53 -4.87 13.44
N LEU A 134 -21.26 -5.30 13.55
CA LEU A 134 -20.70 -6.32 12.66
C LEU A 134 -21.44 -7.65 12.81
N ARG A 135 -21.75 -8.06 14.05
CA ARG A 135 -22.55 -9.26 14.31
C ARG A 135 -23.93 -9.19 13.65
N ASN A 136 -24.61 -8.05 13.76
CA ASN A 136 -25.92 -7.85 13.14
C ASN A 136 -25.85 -7.94 11.61
N LEU A 137 -24.83 -7.37 10.98
CA LEU A 137 -24.64 -7.51 9.53
C LEU A 137 -24.36 -8.96 9.13
N ALA A 138 -23.57 -9.68 9.93
CA ALA A 138 -23.25 -11.08 9.67
C ALA A 138 -24.45 -12.02 9.84
N THR A 139 -25.41 -11.70 10.72
CA THR A 139 -26.63 -12.50 10.92
C THR A 139 -27.79 -12.09 10.02
N ALA A 140 -27.81 -10.85 9.53
CA ALA A 140 -28.86 -10.32 8.65
C ALA A 140 -28.71 -10.72 7.16
N GLN A 141 -27.81 -11.65 6.84
CA GLN A 141 -27.53 -12.10 5.48
C GLN A 141 -28.79 -12.50 4.70
N ARG A 142 -28.86 -12.09 3.43
CA ARG A 142 -29.95 -12.43 2.50
C ARG A 142 -29.38 -12.81 1.14
N GLY A 143 -30.09 -13.68 0.43
CA GLY A 143 -29.75 -14.03 -0.94
C GLY A 143 -28.41 -14.78 -1.07
N THR A 144 -27.62 -14.42 -2.08
CA THR A 144 -26.36 -15.10 -2.42
C THR A 144 -25.13 -14.49 -1.74
N THR A 145 -25.29 -13.35 -1.06
CA THR A 145 -24.23 -12.63 -0.37
C THR A 145 -23.97 -13.24 1.00
N ARG A 146 -22.72 -13.66 1.22
CA ARG A 146 -22.21 -14.18 2.49
C ARG A 146 -21.41 -13.09 3.19
N VAL A 147 -21.69 -12.90 4.47
CA VAL A 147 -21.09 -11.86 5.34
C VAL A 147 -20.61 -12.52 6.64
N GLN A 148 -19.36 -12.94 6.70
CA GLN A 148 -18.84 -13.58 7.91
C GLN A 148 -18.07 -12.59 8.76
N MET A 149 -18.36 -12.56 10.06
CA MET A 149 -17.52 -11.90 11.05
C MET A 149 -16.22 -12.68 11.25
N LEU A 150 -15.09 -11.98 11.14
CA LEU A 150 -13.76 -12.50 11.40
C LEU A 150 -13.31 -12.10 12.80
N ASP A 151 -12.80 -13.07 13.54
CA ASP A 151 -12.01 -12.86 14.76
C ASP A 151 -10.54 -12.78 14.38
N LEU A 152 -9.96 -11.58 14.45
CA LEU A 152 -8.60 -11.31 13.97
C LEU A 152 -7.55 -11.48 15.08
N GLY A 153 -7.99 -11.37 16.33
CA GLY A 153 -7.14 -11.45 17.52
C GLY A 153 -7.68 -10.56 18.64
N VAL A 154 -6.82 -10.23 19.59
CA VAL A 154 -7.11 -9.29 20.69
C VAL A 154 -6.00 -8.25 20.77
N SER A 155 -6.36 -7.05 21.23
CA SER A 155 -5.42 -5.99 21.54
C SER A 155 -4.59 -6.33 22.78
N GLN A 156 -3.61 -5.49 23.07
CA GLN A 156 -2.79 -5.64 24.28
C GLN A 156 -3.59 -5.55 25.59
N ARG A 157 -4.74 -4.86 25.62
CA ARG A 157 -5.66 -4.86 26.77
C ARG A 157 -6.74 -5.95 26.70
N GLY A 158 -6.65 -6.86 25.74
CA GLY A 158 -7.61 -7.95 25.56
C GLY A 158 -8.89 -7.57 24.82
N THR A 159 -8.96 -6.37 24.22
CA THR A 159 -10.12 -5.95 23.42
C THR A 159 -10.13 -6.72 22.09
N PRO A 160 -11.22 -7.40 21.71
CA PRO A 160 -11.28 -8.12 20.44
C PRO A 160 -11.09 -7.23 19.21
N LEU A 161 -10.31 -7.71 18.24
CA LEU A 161 -10.20 -7.15 16.90
C LEU A 161 -11.09 -7.95 15.95
N HIS A 162 -12.05 -7.27 15.33
CA HIS A 162 -13.01 -7.90 14.43
C HIS A 162 -13.00 -7.27 13.03
N GLY A 163 -13.35 -8.09 12.04
CA GLY A 163 -13.62 -7.64 10.69
C GLY A 163 -14.82 -8.37 10.07
N LEU A 164 -15.12 -8.07 8.82
CA LEU A 164 -16.11 -8.78 8.01
C LEU A 164 -15.47 -9.24 6.70
N VAL A 165 -15.78 -10.46 6.26
CA VAL A 165 -15.61 -10.92 4.88
C VAL A 165 -16.96 -10.87 4.20
N LEU A 166 -17.07 -10.12 3.11
CA LEU A 166 -18.25 -10.01 2.26
C LEU A 166 -17.94 -10.58 0.88
N THR A 167 -18.72 -11.55 0.44
CA THR A 167 -18.48 -12.26 -0.82
C THR A 167 -19.75 -12.92 -1.37
N ARG A 168 -19.76 -13.17 -2.68
CA ARG A 168 -20.70 -14.12 -3.33
C ARG A 168 -20.01 -15.43 -3.77
N ALA A 169 -18.84 -15.75 -3.23
CA ALA A 169 -18.17 -17.04 -3.42
C ALA A 169 -18.94 -18.17 -2.71
N ALA A 170 -18.58 -19.42 -2.99
CA ALA A 170 -19.24 -20.60 -2.39
C ALA A 170 -19.09 -20.65 -0.85
N GLY A 171 -18.04 -20.03 -0.31
CA GLY A 171 -17.75 -19.91 1.11
C GLY A 171 -16.89 -18.69 1.40
N THR A 172 -16.64 -18.46 2.68
CA THR A 172 -15.98 -17.26 3.24
C THR A 172 -14.55 -17.52 3.73
N ASN A 173 -14.12 -18.78 3.75
CA ASN A 173 -12.74 -19.14 4.07
C ASN A 173 -11.80 -18.86 2.87
N VAL A 174 -10.49 -18.81 3.15
CA VAL A 174 -9.45 -18.49 2.16
C VAL A 174 -9.54 -19.38 0.91
N ALA A 175 -9.67 -20.70 1.08
CA ALA A 175 -9.75 -21.64 -0.04
C ALA A 175 -10.96 -21.37 -0.96
N ALA A 176 -12.11 -21.02 -0.38
CA ALA A 176 -13.30 -20.69 -1.15
C ALA A 176 -13.19 -19.36 -1.89
N LEU A 177 -12.52 -18.36 -1.29
CA LEU A 177 -12.25 -17.09 -1.98
C LEU A 177 -11.26 -17.29 -3.13
N ASP A 178 -10.17 -18.04 -2.92
CA ASP A 178 -9.21 -18.38 -3.97
C ASP A 178 -9.86 -19.15 -5.12
N ALA A 179 -10.71 -20.14 -4.81
CA ALA A 179 -11.45 -20.92 -5.80
C ALA A 179 -12.40 -20.05 -6.64
N SER A 180 -12.90 -18.93 -6.09
CA SER A 180 -13.76 -18.00 -6.82
C SER A 180 -13.03 -17.21 -7.91
N ARG A 181 -11.69 -17.11 -7.82
CA ARG A 181 -10.82 -16.28 -8.68
C ARG A 181 -11.20 -14.80 -8.71
N ARG A 182 -12.00 -14.33 -7.74
CA ARG A 182 -12.31 -12.91 -7.57
C ARG A 182 -11.22 -12.27 -6.74
N PRO A 183 -10.67 -11.11 -7.15
CA PRO A 183 -9.70 -10.41 -6.34
C PRO A 183 -10.32 -9.96 -5.02
N THR A 184 -9.51 -9.99 -3.96
CA THR A 184 -9.90 -9.53 -2.63
C THR A 184 -9.42 -8.10 -2.41
N VAL A 185 -10.30 -7.23 -1.92
CA VAL A 185 -9.99 -5.88 -1.44
C VAL A 185 -10.02 -5.85 0.07
N LEU A 186 -9.06 -5.20 0.71
CA LEU A 186 -9.08 -4.93 2.14
C LEU A 186 -9.30 -3.43 2.38
N LEU A 187 -10.33 -3.12 3.17
CA LEU A 187 -10.57 -1.79 3.72
C LEU A 187 -10.19 -1.80 5.19
N LEU A 188 -9.23 -0.96 5.56
CA LEU A 188 -8.67 -0.86 6.91
C LEU A 188 -8.96 0.52 7.48
N GLY A 189 -9.40 0.59 8.74
CA GLY A 189 -9.74 1.85 9.39
C GLY A 189 -9.23 1.93 10.82
N GLN A 190 -9.06 3.18 11.28
CA GLN A 190 -8.79 3.54 12.67
C GLN A 190 -7.61 2.76 13.26
N GLN A 191 -6.50 2.72 12.51
CA GLN A 191 -5.20 2.30 13.02
C GLN A 191 -4.66 3.27 14.07
N HIS A 192 -4.94 4.56 13.88
CA HIS A 192 -4.82 5.54 14.93
C HIS A 192 -6.17 5.68 15.63
N GLY A 193 -6.18 5.55 16.95
CA GLY A 193 -7.42 5.51 17.72
C GLY A 193 -8.21 6.82 17.71
N ASP A 194 -7.52 7.95 17.59
CA ASP A 194 -8.07 9.30 17.56
C ASP A 194 -8.62 9.74 16.19
N GLU A 195 -8.72 8.82 15.23
CA GLU A 195 -9.15 9.06 13.84
C GLU A 195 -10.45 8.27 13.50
N PRO A 196 -11.60 8.61 14.14
CA PRO A 196 -12.82 7.80 14.08
C PRO A 196 -13.56 7.81 12.74
N ALA A 197 -13.40 8.82 11.87
CA ALA A 197 -14.23 8.93 10.66
C ALA A 197 -14.01 7.76 9.68
N GLY A 198 -12.78 7.23 9.62
CA GLY A 198 -12.47 6.04 8.84
C GLY A 198 -13.29 4.82 9.30
N SER A 199 -13.34 4.56 10.60
CA SER A 199 -14.16 3.47 11.15
C SER A 199 -15.65 3.65 10.82
N GLU A 200 -16.20 4.85 10.98
CA GLU A 200 -17.61 5.11 10.68
C GLU A 200 -17.92 4.88 9.19
N ALA A 201 -17.05 5.36 8.29
CA ALA A 201 -17.19 5.14 6.85
C ALA A 201 -17.13 3.65 6.48
N LEU A 202 -16.26 2.87 7.14
CA LEU A 202 -16.18 1.43 6.91
C LEU A 202 -17.41 0.67 7.42
N LEU A 203 -18.08 1.13 8.49
CA LEU A 203 -19.37 0.56 8.91
C LEU A 203 -20.49 0.84 7.88
N VAL A 204 -20.49 2.03 7.28
CA VAL A 204 -21.40 2.37 6.17
C VAL A 204 -21.14 1.46 4.97
N LEU A 205 -19.90 1.37 4.50
CA LEU A 205 -19.54 0.55 3.34
C LEU A 205 -19.85 -0.94 3.57
N ALA A 206 -19.60 -1.45 4.77
CA ALA A 206 -19.96 -2.82 5.13
C ALA A 206 -21.47 -3.08 5.00
N ARG A 207 -22.32 -2.14 5.44
CA ARG A 207 -23.78 -2.23 5.27
C ARG A 207 -24.18 -2.18 3.79
N GLU A 208 -23.61 -1.25 3.03
CA GLU A 208 -23.92 -1.10 1.60
C GLU A 208 -23.48 -2.31 0.77
N LEU A 209 -22.37 -2.95 1.13
CA LEU A 209 -21.90 -4.19 0.51
C LEU A 209 -22.70 -5.42 0.95
N ALA A 210 -23.24 -5.43 2.17
CA ALA A 210 -24.01 -6.56 2.69
C ALA A 210 -25.44 -6.61 2.11
N GLN A 211 -26.08 -5.45 1.96
CA GLN A 211 -27.51 -5.37 1.65
C GLN A 211 -27.94 -4.07 0.95
N GLY A 212 -26.99 -3.25 0.47
CA GLY A 212 -27.27 -1.94 -0.13
C GLY A 212 -26.81 -1.84 -1.57
N LEU A 213 -26.49 -0.61 -2.01
CA LEU A 213 -26.22 -0.33 -3.43
C LEU A 213 -24.89 -0.88 -3.94
N LEU A 214 -23.97 -1.23 -3.03
CA LEU A 214 -22.65 -1.78 -3.38
C LEU A 214 -22.64 -3.31 -3.44
N GLU A 215 -23.69 -3.97 -2.94
CA GLU A 215 -23.81 -5.44 -2.92
C GLU A 215 -23.52 -6.12 -4.27
N PRO A 216 -23.97 -5.61 -5.44
CA PRO A 216 -23.67 -6.23 -6.73
C PRO A 216 -22.18 -6.30 -7.08
N MET A 217 -21.33 -5.45 -6.48
CA MET A 217 -19.87 -5.50 -6.72
C MET A 217 -19.28 -6.84 -6.30
N LEU A 218 -19.90 -7.53 -5.32
CA LEU A 218 -19.46 -8.83 -4.81
C LEU A 218 -19.58 -9.97 -5.84
N GLU A 219 -20.23 -9.73 -7.00
CA GLU A 219 -20.19 -10.64 -8.15
C GLU A 219 -18.81 -10.72 -8.81
N ARG A 220 -17.98 -9.69 -8.61
CA ARG A 220 -16.69 -9.53 -9.29
C ARG A 220 -15.51 -9.47 -8.32
N ILE A 221 -15.72 -9.05 -7.08
CA ILE A 221 -14.67 -8.94 -6.06
C ILE A 221 -15.10 -9.57 -4.73
N ASN A 222 -14.12 -9.84 -3.87
CA ASN A 222 -14.33 -10.10 -2.45
C ASN A 222 -13.91 -8.86 -1.66
N VAL A 223 -14.60 -8.54 -0.56
CA VAL A 223 -14.23 -7.40 0.29
C VAL A 223 -14.05 -7.84 1.73
N ILE A 224 -12.94 -7.46 2.32
CA ILE A 224 -12.67 -7.58 3.75
C ILE A 224 -12.69 -6.17 4.34
N VAL A 225 -13.46 -5.99 5.41
CA VAL A 225 -13.56 -4.73 6.12
C VAL A 225 -13.05 -4.91 7.55
N VAL A 226 -12.06 -4.11 7.94
CA VAL A 226 -11.56 -4.01 9.32
C VAL A 226 -11.81 -2.57 9.78
N PRO A 227 -12.99 -2.28 10.38
CA PRO A 227 -13.36 -0.90 10.70
C PRO A 227 -12.43 -0.25 11.73
N ARG A 228 -11.91 -1.05 12.67
CA ARG A 228 -11.07 -0.59 13.77
C ARG A 228 -9.96 -1.56 14.06
N ALA A 229 -8.74 -1.16 13.75
CA ALA A 229 -7.55 -1.97 13.97
C ALA A 229 -6.84 -1.68 15.31
N ASN A 230 -7.03 -0.49 15.90
CA ASN A 230 -6.50 -0.15 17.22
C ASN A 230 -7.65 0.15 18.21
N PRO A 231 -8.31 -0.89 18.75
CA PRO A 231 -9.47 -0.69 19.63
C PRO A 231 -9.11 -0.10 20.99
N ASP A 232 -7.87 -0.28 21.44
CA ASP A 232 -7.39 0.32 22.70
C ASP A 232 -7.19 1.82 22.57
N GLY A 233 -6.50 2.25 21.51
CA GLY A 233 -6.33 3.67 21.21
C GLY A 233 -7.68 4.35 20.93
N ALA A 234 -8.61 3.65 20.27
CA ALA A 234 -9.94 4.20 19.99
C ALA A 234 -10.74 4.51 21.25
N GLU A 235 -10.70 3.62 22.25
CA GLU A 235 -11.36 3.86 23.54
C GLU A 235 -10.67 4.96 24.35
N ALA A 236 -9.33 5.03 24.29
CA ALA A 236 -8.56 6.05 24.98
C ALA A 236 -8.55 7.42 24.26
N GLY A 237 -9.00 7.49 23.01
CA GLY A 237 -8.87 8.69 22.17
C GLY A 237 -7.42 9.03 21.84
N THR A 238 -6.54 8.02 21.70
CA THR A 238 -5.11 8.19 21.44
C THR A 238 -4.69 7.60 20.11
N ARG A 239 -3.73 8.25 19.45
CA ARG A 239 -3.12 7.78 18.21
C ARG A 239 -2.48 6.40 18.32
N ALA A 240 -1.66 6.21 19.34
CA ALA A 240 -0.85 5.01 19.51
C ALA A 240 -1.65 3.81 20.07
N THR A 241 -1.07 2.62 19.99
CA THR A 241 -1.52 1.44 20.75
C THR A 241 -1.29 1.66 22.25
N SER A 242 -1.81 0.78 23.11
CA SER A 242 -1.76 0.95 24.56
C SER A 242 -0.34 0.97 25.17
N ASN A 243 0.65 0.39 24.49
CA ASN A 243 2.07 0.49 24.85
C ASN A 243 2.81 1.68 24.21
N GLY A 244 2.10 2.58 23.51
CA GLY A 244 2.66 3.80 22.93
C GLY A 244 3.29 3.65 21.54
N ILE A 245 3.24 2.47 20.92
CA ILE A 245 3.72 2.26 19.55
C ILE A 245 2.72 2.86 18.54
N ASP A 246 3.22 3.62 17.56
CA ASP A 246 2.41 4.00 16.39
C ASP A 246 2.23 2.76 15.51
N MET A 247 1.01 2.21 15.46
CA MET A 247 0.72 0.99 14.71
C MET A 247 0.99 1.15 13.20
N ASN A 248 0.84 2.37 12.66
CA ASN A 248 1.18 2.65 11.26
C ASN A 248 2.69 2.85 11.05
N ARG A 249 3.52 2.38 11.99
CA ARG A 249 4.98 2.23 11.88
C ARG A 249 5.42 0.80 12.22
N ASP A 250 4.48 -0.12 12.43
CA ASP A 250 4.73 -1.46 12.96
C ASP A 250 4.42 -2.59 11.94
N HIS A 251 4.21 -2.26 10.66
CA HIS A 251 3.82 -3.27 9.67
C HIS A 251 4.97 -4.16 9.17
N LEU A 252 6.23 -3.77 9.41
CA LEU A 252 7.41 -4.59 9.10
C LEU A 252 7.95 -5.34 10.32
N LEU A 253 8.00 -4.67 11.46
CA LEU A 253 8.58 -5.20 12.70
C LEU A 253 7.60 -6.10 13.46
N LEU A 254 6.29 -5.86 13.33
CA LEU A 254 5.21 -6.65 13.94
C LEU A 254 5.37 -6.81 15.46
N GLN A 255 5.68 -5.72 16.15
CA GLN A 255 5.93 -5.68 17.59
C GLN A 255 4.65 -5.82 18.41
N THR A 256 3.51 -5.37 17.87
CA THR A 256 2.21 -5.36 18.54
C THR A 256 1.32 -6.53 18.08
N PRO A 257 0.47 -7.10 18.96
CA PRO A 257 -0.48 -8.14 18.56
C PRO A 257 -1.48 -7.64 17.50
N GLU A 258 -1.82 -6.35 17.51
CA GLU A 258 -2.67 -5.71 16.51
C GLU A 258 -2.01 -5.73 15.11
N ALA A 259 -0.73 -5.32 15.00
CA ALA A 259 0.00 -5.39 13.73
C ALA A 259 0.20 -6.84 13.25
N GLN A 260 0.47 -7.78 14.17
CA GLN A 260 0.55 -9.20 13.83
C GLN A 260 -0.78 -9.77 13.33
N ALA A 261 -1.92 -9.34 13.90
CA ALA A 261 -3.24 -9.74 13.43
C ALA A 261 -3.50 -9.28 11.98
N LEU A 262 -3.17 -8.03 11.67
CA LEU A 262 -3.27 -7.49 10.31
C LEU A 262 -2.30 -8.20 9.34
N ALA A 263 -1.07 -8.48 9.77
CA ALA A 263 -0.10 -9.21 8.94
C ALA A 263 -0.60 -10.61 8.58
N LYS A 264 -1.15 -11.35 9.56
CA LYS A 264 -1.79 -12.65 9.33
C LYS A 264 -2.97 -12.54 8.36
N LEU A 265 -3.82 -11.53 8.51
CA LEU A 265 -4.95 -11.28 7.61
C LEU A 265 -4.48 -11.07 6.17
N VAL A 266 -3.53 -10.15 5.95
CA VAL A 266 -2.98 -9.84 4.63
C VAL A 266 -2.28 -11.06 4.02
N ARG A 267 -1.48 -11.78 4.81
CA ARG A 267 -0.80 -13.00 4.36
C ARG A 267 -1.79 -14.07 3.89
N ASN A 268 -2.84 -14.30 4.67
CA ASN A 268 -3.78 -15.38 4.41
C ASN A 268 -4.73 -15.06 3.25
N TYR A 269 -5.24 -13.83 3.15
CA TYR A 269 -6.26 -13.45 2.17
C TYR A 269 -5.70 -12.80 0.90
N ARG A 270 -4.41 -12.44 0.88
CA ARG A 270 -3.67 -11.91 -0.29
C ARG A 270 -4.44 -10.86 -1.08
N PRO A 271 -4.91 -9.78 -0.43
CA PRO A 271 -5.68 -8.75 -1.12
C PRO A 271 -4.88 -8.14 -2.27
N ILE A 272 -5.55 -7.88 -3.40
CA ILE A 272 -4.95 -7.20 -4.56
C ILE A 272 -4.83 -5.70 -4.34
N ALA A 273 -5.72 -5.16 -3.49
CA ALA A 273 -5.80 -3.75 -3.16
C ALA A 273 -6.15 -3.57 -1.67
N ILE A 274 -5.46 -2.63 -1.03
CA ILE A 274 -5.61 -2.29 0.39
C ILE A 274 -5.75 -0.78 0.52
N PHE A 275 -6.85 -0.34 1.14
CA PHE A 275 -7.14 1.07 1.38
C PHE A 275 -7.21 1.35 2.87
N ASP A 276 -6.39 2.30 3.31
CA ASP A 276 -6.16 2.62 4.71
C ASP A 276 -6.76 3.98 5.04
N ALA A 277 -7.89 3.96 5.76
CA ALA A 277 -8.70 5.12 6.08
C ALA A 277 -8.25 5.78 7.39
N HIS A 278 -7.77 7.01 7.25
CA HIS A 278 -7.08 7.79 8.27
C HIS A 278 -7.64 9.22 8.35
N GLU A 279 -7.13 10.00 9.29
CA GLU A 279 -7.43 11.43 9.38
C GLU A 279 -6.21 12.30 9.68
N TYR A 280 -6.12 13.47 9.02
CA TYR A 280 -5.01 14.39 9.22
C TYR A 280 -5.36 15.54 10.20
N THR A 281 -4.31 16.13 10.78
CA THR A 281 -4.39 17.29 11.69
C THR A 281 -4.86 18.55 10.99
N VAL A 282 -6.04 19.06 11.34
CA VAL A 282 -6.63 20.23 10.66
C VAL A 282 -5.97 21.54 11.07
N THR A 283 -5.69 21.69 12.37
CA THR A 283 -5.13 22.90 12.99
C THR A 283 -3.73 22.60 13.59
N GLY A 284 -3.53 22.87 14.88
CA GLY A 284 -2.30 22.58 15.63
C GLY A 284 -1.07 23.15 14.95
N ARG A 285 -0.13 22.25 14.61
CA ARG A 285 1.16 22.60 13.98
C ARG A 285 1.01 23.48 12.73
N PHE A 286 -0.07 23.35 11.96
CA PHE A 286 -0.27 24.17 10.77
C PHE A 286 -0.63 25.63 11.13
N LEU A 287 -1.48 25.82 12.14
CA LEU A 287 -1.82 27.15 12.64
C LEU A 287 -0.61 27.82 13.29
N GLU A 288 0.17 27.06 14.06
CA GLU A 288 1.38 27.56 14.73
C GLU A 288 2.47 27.97 13.74
N LYS A 289 2.74 27.13 12.72
CA LYS A 289 3.85 27.33 11.78
C LYS A 289 3.53 28.29 10.65
N PHE A 290 2.30 28.24 10.12
CA PHE A 290 1.94 28.96 8.90
C PHE A 290 0.88 30.05 9.13
N HIS A 291 0.33 30.13 10.35
CA HIS A 291 -0.82 30.99 10.65
C HIS A 291 -1.98 30.74 9.68
N ALA A 292 -2.21 29.46 9.37
CA ALA A 292 -3.19 29.01 8.39
C ALA A 292 -3.77 27.64 8.76
N ILE A 293 -4.96 27.33 8.25
CA ILE A 293 -5.69 26.08 8.47
C ILE A 293 -5.61 25.22 7.21
N GLN A 294 -5.47 23.91 7.36
CA GLN A 294 -5.48 23.01 6.21
C GLN A 294 -6.84 23.05 5.47
N ARG A 295 -6.78 23.13 4.13
CA ARG A 295 -7.96 23.42 3.28
C ARG A 295 -8.75 22.20 2.84
N TYR A 296 -8.08 21.07 2.60
CA TYR A 296 -8.68 20.01 1.80
C TYR A 296 -9.74 19.19 2.57
N ASP A 297 -10.50 18.35 1.88
CA ASP A 297 -11.41 17.38 2.50
C ASP A 297 -10.69 16.04 2.69
N VAL A 298 -9.89 15.65 1.69
CA VAL A 298 -9.15 14.39 1.63
C VAL A 298 -7.73 14.63 1.16
N LEU A 299 -6.78 13.94 1.78
CA LEU A 299 -5.44 13.78 1.27
C LEU A 299 -5.21 12.32 0.87
N LEU A 300 -4.65 12.11 -0.32
CA LEU A 300 -4.42 10.77 -0.89
C LEU A 300 -2.94 10.50 -1.08
N GLN A 301 -2.50 9.26 -0.87
CA GLN A 301 -1.14 8.83 -1.24
C GLN A 301 -1.04 7.32 -1.46
N HIS A 302 -0.50 6.91 -2.62
CA HIS A 302 -0.12 5.51 -2.89
C HIS A 302 1.23 5.18 -2.25
N ALA A 303 1.61 3.90 -2.15
CA ALA A 303 2.92 3.48 -1.64
C ALA A 303 4.11 4.20 -2.31
N THR A 304 5.09 4.62 -1.52
CA THR A 304 6.28 5.37 -1.97
C THR A 304 7.52 4.91 -1.19
N THR A 305 7.97 3.68 -1.42
CA THR A 305 9.19 3.14 -0.82
C THR A 305 10.11 2.54 -1.89
N ALA A 306 11.36 2.25 -1.53
CA ALA A 306 12.33 1.67 -2.44
C ALA A 306 11.89 0.27 -2.90
N ASN A 307 12.26 -0.10 -4.13
CA ASN A 307 11.98 -1.43 -4.72
C ASN A 307 10.49 -1.78 -4.86
N LEU A 308 9.60 -0.79 -4.88
CA LEU A 308 8.20 -1.03 -5.24
C LEU A 308 8.08 -1.55 -6.68
N PRO A 309 7.12 -2.46 -6.93
CA PRO A 309 6.94 -3.02 -8.26
C PRO A 309 6.28 -1.99 -9.19
N GLU A 310 6.86 -1.82 -10.38
CA GLU A 310 6.60 -0.67 -11.26
C GLU A 310 5.15 -0.62 -11.75
N PHE A 311 4.60 -1.75 -12.20
CA PHE A 311 3.27 -1.81 -12.81
C PHE A 311 2.17 -1.71 -11.76
N MET A 312 2.35 -2.28 -10.55
CA MET A 312 1.41 -2.05 -9.45
C MET A 312 1.41 -0.59 -9.01
N THR A 313 2.58 0.05 -9.02
CA THR A 313 2.70 1.48 -8.70
C THR A 313 1.96 2.33 -9.73
N LYS A 314 2.10 2.02 -11.02
CA LYS A 314 1.32 2.65 -12.10
C LYS A 314 -0.18 2.38 -11.95
N ALA A 315 -0.58 1.15 -11.61
CA ALA A 315 -1.98 0.82 -11.35
C ALA A 315 -2.54 1.65 -10.18
N ALA A 316 -1.82 1.76 -9.07
CA ALA A 316 -2.22 2.57 -7.92
C ALA A 316 -2.45 4.05 -8.30
N LEU A 317 -1.62 4.60 -9.18
CA LEU A 317 -1.76 5.97 -9.66
C LEU A 317 -2.90 6.12 -10.69
N GLU A 318 -2.83 5.37 -11.78
CA GLU A 318 -3.68 5.56 -12.95
C GLU A 318 -5.09 4.98 -12.75
N TRP A 319 -5.19 3.83 -12.09
CA TRP A 319 -6.44 3.08 -11.94
C TRP A 319 -7.14 3.35 -10.62
N PHE A 320 -6.47 3.92 -9.61
CA PHE A 320 -7.10 4.20 -8.31
C PHE A 320 -7.05 5.68 -7.95
N HIS A 321 -5.87 6.28 -7.88
CA HIS A 321 -5.73 7.67 -7.48
C HIS A 321 -6.49 8.63 -8.42
N HIS A 322 -6.32 8.53 -9.74
CA HIS A 322 -7.04 9.41 -10.67
C HIS A 322 -8.58 9.23 -10.62
N PRO A 323 -9.15 8.00 -10.61
CA PRO A 323 -10.60 7.83 -10.39
C PRO A 323 -11.10 8.33 -9.03
N MET A 324 -10.33 8.20 -7.95
CA MET A 324 -10.71 8.75 -6.64
C MET A 324 -10.80 10.28 -6.70
N ILE A 325 -9.81 10.95 -7.27
CA ILE A 325 -9.83 12.41 -7.45
C ILE A 325 -11.09 12.84 -8.21
N ARG A 326 -11.38 12.20 -9.36
CA ARG A 326 -12.58 12.54 -10.13
C ARG A 326 -13.88 12.32 -9.36
N ALA A 327 -13.96 11.26 -8.56
CA ALA A 327 -15.13 10.98 -7.73
C ALA A 327 -15.31 12.03 -6.62
N LEU A 328 -14.22 12.45 -5.98
CA LEU A 328 -14.24 13.52 -4.97
C LEU A 328 -14.65 14.86 -5.59
N GLU A 329 -14.07 15.23 -6.72
CA GLU A 329 -14.39 16.47 -7.44
C GLU A 329 -15.85 16.52 -7.89
N ALA A 330 -16.41 15.39 -8.34
CA ALA A 330 -17.82 15.29 -8.73
C ALA A 330 -18.79 15.57 -7.56
N GLU A 331 -18.38 15.27 -6.32
CA GLU A 331 -19.14 15.55 -5.10
C GLU A 331 -18.77 16.92 -4.48
N GLY A 332 -17.97 17.75 -5.15
CA GLY A 332 -17.52 19.04 -4.63
C GLY A 332 -16.62 18.92 -3.40
N LEU A 333 -15.86 17.82 -3.30
CA LEU A 333 -14.91 17.55 -2.24
C LEU A 333 -13.50 17.90 -2.72
N SER A 334 -12.81 18.71 -1.93
CA SER A 334 -11.46 19.16 -2.23
C SER A 334 -10.41 18.09 -1.87
N GLN A 335 -9.39 17.94 -2.70
CA GLN A 335 -8.36 16.91 -2.54
C GLN A 335 -6.96 17.45 -2.77
N GLU A 336 -5.96 16.77 -2.20
CA GLU A 336 -4.54 16.96 -2.50
C GLU A 336 -3.74 15.68 -2.20
N TRP A 337 -2.50 15.61 -2.65
CA TRP A 337 -1.51 14.67 -2.15
C TRP A 337 -1.36 14.75 -0.64
N TYR A 338 -1.15 13.63 0.03
CA TYR A 338 -0.82 13.66 1.46
C TYR A 338 0.49 14.39 1.75
N TYR A 339 0.45 15.19 2.81
CA TYR A 339 1.59 15.86 3.40
C TYR A 339 1.40 16.07 4.90
N THR A 340 2.53 16.26 5.58
CA THR A 340 2.58 16.64 6.97
C THR A 340 3.80 17.52 7.23
N THR A 341 3.97 17.91 8.49
CA THR A 341 5.10 18.71 8.98
C THR A 341 5.76 17.99 10.14
N SER A 342 7.07 18.21 10.28
CA SER A 342 7.81 17.86 11.50
C SER A 342 7.21 18.52 12.75
N THR A 343 7.49 17.93 13.90
CA THR A 343 7.08 18.46 15.22
C THR A 343 7.92 19.63 15.70
N ARG A 344 9.11 19.84 15.11
CA ARG A 344 10.01 20.97 15.41
C ARG A 344 9.41 22.27 14.89
N ALA A 345 9.20 23.26 15.75
CA ALA A 345 8.43 24.47 15.42
C ALA A 345 9.06 25.30 14.28
N GLU A 346 10.39 25.38 14.25
CA GLU A 346 11.18 26.17 13.32
C GLU A 346 11.27 25.59 11.90
N ASP A 347 10.95 24.31 11.73
CA ASP A 347 11.06 23.62 10.44
C ASP A 347 9.77 23.79 9.63
N LEU A 348 9.74 24.77 8.73
CA LEU A 348 8.56 25.09 7.91
C LEU A 348 8.40 24.19 6.67
N ARG A 349 9.21 23.15 6.52
CA ARG A 349 9.15 22.24 5.36
C ARG A 349 7.94 21.33 5.49
N LEU A 350 7.24 21.15 4.37
CA LEU A 350 6.18 20.15 4.24
C LEU A 350 6.73 18.91 3.54
N SER A 351 6.34 17.74 4.02
CA SER A 351 6.82 16.46 3.49
C SER A 351 5.64 15.56 3.20
N MET A 352 5.67 14.91 2.04
CA MET A 352 4.76 13.80 1.74
C MET A 352 4.98 12.64 2.72
N GLY A 353 4.12 11.63 2.67
CA GLY A 353 4.26 10.44 3.50
C GLY A 353 5.62 9.77 3.31
N GLY A 354 6.19 9.26 4.42
CA GLY A 354 7.56 8.77 4.49
C GLY A 354 7.90 7.65 3.49
N THR A 355 9.21 7.52 3.25
CA THR A 355 9.77 6.56 2.28
C THR A 355 10.11 5.20 2.88
N GLN A 356 9.87 5.05 4.18
CA GLN A 356 10.34 3.92 4.96
C GLN A 356 9.39 2.73 4.80
N PRO A 357 9.91 1.49 4.78
CA PRO A 357 9.10 0.30 4.55
C PRO A 357 8.39 -0.16 5.83
N ASP A 358 7.71 0.73 6.55
CA ASP A 358 7.15 0.46 7.89
C ASP A 358 5.67 0.78 8.07
N THR A 359 5.13 1.66 7.24
CA THR A 359 3.70 1.96 7.17
C THR A 359 2.95 0.82 6.48
N GLY A 360 1.67 0.65 6.83
CA GLY A 360 0.81 -0.33 6.15
C GLY A 360 0.79 -0.09 4.65
N ARG A 361 0.71 1.16 4.23
CA ARG A 361 0.80 1.58 2.82
C ARG A 361 2.07 1.06 2.12
N ASN A 362 3.25 1.28 2.69
CA ASN A 362 4.52 0.91 2.04
C ASN A 362 4.79 -0.60 2.11
N VAL A 363 4.54 -1.24 3.26
CA VAL A 363 4.74 -2.69 3.42
C VAL A 363 3.83 -3.47 2.48
N ASN A 364 2.57 -3.07 2.35
CA ASN A 364 1.64 -3.76 1.44
C ASN A 364 1.93 -3.46 -0.04
N GLY A 365 2.49 -2.28 -0.36
CA GLY A 365 3.05 -2.03 -1.70
C GLY A 365 4.18 -3.02 -2.04
N LEU A 366 5.07 -3.31 -1.09
CA LEU A 366 6.13 -4.33 -1.23
C LEU A 366 5.59 -5.78 -1.29
N LYS A 367 4.31 -5.98 -0.96
CA LYS A 367 3.60 -7.26 -1.15
C LYS A 367 2.93 -7.38 -2.52
N ASN A 368 3.29 -6.52 -3.48
CA ASN A 368 2.74 -6.51 -4.84
C ASN A 368 1.22 -6.31 -4.87
N ALA A 369 0.74 -5.37 -4.05
CA ALA A 369 -0.66 -4.95 -3.99
C ALA A 369 -0.77 -3.44 -4.22
N VAL A 370 -1.90 -3.00 -4.78
CA VAL A 370 -2.25 -1.58 -4.72
C VAL A 370 -2.45 -1.22 -3.25
N SER A 371 -1.69 -0.27 -2.74
CA SER A 371 -1.85 0.17 -1.36
C SER A 371 -1.87 1.69 -1.28
N MET A 372 -2.95 2.21 -0.69
CA MET A 372 -3.23 3.63 -0.64
C MET A 372 -3.74 4.08 0.72
N LEU A 373 -3.29 5.26 1.09
CA LEU A 373 -3.74 6.03 2.24
C LEU A 373 -4.84 7.01 1.80
N VAL A 374 -5.93 7.06 2.57
CA VAL A 374 -7.04 8.01 2.41
C VAL A 374 -7.22 8.76 3.72
N GLU A 375 -6.66 9.97 3.81
CA GLU A 375 -6.71 10.79 5.04
C GLU A 375 -7.74 11.91 4.91
N THR A 376 -8.85 11.83 5.64
CA THR A 376 -9.78 12.96 5.73
C THR A 376 -9.34 13.98 6.76
N ARG A 377 -9.81 15.22 6.65
CA ARG A 377 -9.68 16.18 7.76
C ARG A 377 -10.28 15.58 9.05
N GLY A 378 -9.65 15.70 10.22
CA GLY A 378 -10.31 15.22 11.45
C GLY A 378 -9.58 15.34 12.76
N VAL A 379 -8.25 15.22 12.77
CA VAL A 379 -7.48 15.29 14.01
C VAL A 379 -7.50 16.72 14.56
N GLY A 380 -7.88 16.86 15.83
CA GLY A 380 -7.97 18.13 16.55
C GLY A 380 -9.31 18.87 16.44
N ILE A 381 -10.30 18.32 15.72
CA ILE A 381 -11.62 18.97 15.53
C ILE A 381 -12.80 18.17 16.09
N GLY A 382 -12.53 17.12 16.88
CA GLY A 382 -13.57 16.32 17.53
C GLY A 382 -14.61 15.78 16.53
N ARG A 383 -15.90 16.02 16.79
CA ARG A 383 -17.03 15.60 15.94
C ARG A 383 -17.38 16.59 14.82
N THR A 384 -16.68 17.72 14.73
CA THR A 384 -17.00 18.75 13.74
C THR A 384 -16.87 18.18 12.33
N HIS A 385 -17.87 18.51 11.48
CA HIS A 385 -17.99 18.07 10.09
C HIS A 385 -18.00 16.53 9.89
N ILE A 386 -18.35 15.74 10.91
CA ILE A 386 -18.21 14.28 10.84
C ILE A 386 -18.96 13.66 9.66
N GLN A 387 -20.16 14.13 9.32
CA GLN A 387 -20.90 13.64 8.15
C GLN A 387 -20.14 13.89 6.84
N ARG A 388 -19.52 15.07 6.68
CA ARG A 388 -18.69 15.38 5.49
C ARG A 388 -17.42 14.53 5.44
N ARG A 389 -16.77 14.32 6.59
CA ARG A 389 -15.57 13.46 6.71
C ARG A 389 -15.88 12.03 6.29
N VAL A 390 -16.97 11.48 6.82
CA VAL A 390 -17.45 10.13 6.47
C VAL A 390 -17.85 10.07 5.00
N HIS A 391 -18.55 11.07 4.48
CA HIS A 391 -18.89 11.16 3.06
C HIS A 391 -17.66 11.09 2.16
N SER A 392 -16.63 11.87 2.48
CA SER A 392 -15.38 11.88 1.72
C SER A 392 -14.67 10.53 1.70
N GLN A 393 -14.62 9.83 2.85
CA GLN A 393 -14.09 8.45 2.91
C GLN A 393 -14.96 7.50 2.06
N VAL A 394 -16.28 7.53 2.21
CA VAL A 394 -17.21 6.68 1.46
C VAL A 394 -17.06 6.91 -0.05
N THR A 395 -16.97 8.16 -0.50
CA THR A 395 -16.79 8.52 -1.92
C THR A 395 -15.48 7.98 -2.49
N ALA A 396 -14.36 8.22 -1.81
CA ALA A 396 -13.05 7.74 -2.25
C ALA A 396 -12.99 6.20 -2.28
N LEU A 397 -13.41 5.53 -1.21
CA LEU A 397 -13.36 4.07 -1.09
C LEU A 397 -14.36 3.37 -2.01
N THR A 398 -15.53 3.96 -2.27
CA THR A 398 -16.46 3.45 -3.29
C THR A 398 -15.84 3.52 -4.69
N SER A 399 -15.13 4.61 -5.01
CA SER A 399 -14.39 4.73 -6.28
C SER A 399 -13.29 3.66 -6.39
N ALA A 400 -12.61 3.35 -5.28
CA ALA A 400 -11.62 2.28 -5.18
C ALA A 400 -12.21 0.89 -5.46
N LEU A 401 -13.36 0.57 -4.85
CA LEU A 401 -14.07 -0.68 -5.06
C LEU A 401 -14.53 -0.83 -6.52
N ARG A 402 -15.11 0.22 -7.10
CA ARG A 402 -15.48 0.25 -8.53
C ARG A 402 -14.28 0.01 -9.44
N SER A 403 -13.18 0.71 -9.17
CA SER A 403 -11.94 0.55 -9.94
C SER A 403 -11.41 -0.89 -9.86
N THR A 404 -11.53 -1.55 -8.70
CA THR A 404 -11.16 -2.96 -8.57
C THR A 404 -12.08 -3.88 -9.37
N VAL A 405 -13.40 -3.63 -9.36
CA VAL A 405 -14.37 -4.38 -10.17
C VAL A 405 -14.03 -4.29 -11.66
N ASP A 406 -13.77 -3.08 -12.13
CA ASP A 406 -13.49 -2.79 -13.55
C ASP A 406 -12.14 -3.37 -13.99
N ARG A 407 -11.16 -3.41 -13.09
CA ARG A 407 -9.78 -3.85 -13.36
C ARG A 407 -9.42 -5.22 -12.80
N ALA A 408 -10.41 -6.02 -12.39
CA ALA A 408 -10.18 -7.27 -11.67
C ALA A 408 -9.18 -8.22 -12.39
N ALA A 409 -9.37 -8.43 -13.70
CA ALA A 409 -8.50 -9.30 -14.49
C ALA A 409 -7.12 -8.66 -14.75
N ASP A 410 -7.09 -7.35 -15.06
CA ASP A 410 -5.86 -6.60 -15.31
C ASP A 410 -4.94 -6.62 -14.08
N LEU A 411 -5.51 -6.43 -12.88
CA LEU A 411 -4.77 -6.43 -11.63
C LEU A 411 -4.14 -7.79 -11.32
N GLU A 412 -4.88 -8.87 -11.55
CA GLU A 412 -4.35 -10.23 -11.40
C GLU A 412 -3.22 -10.51 -12.39
N GLN A 413 -3.36 -10.04 -13.64
CA GLN A 413 -2.30 -10.15 -14.64
C GLN A 413 -1.05 -9.39 -14.22
N VAL A 414 -1.20 -8.15 -13.75
CA VAL A 414 -0.09 -7.32 -13.24
C VAL A 414 0.60 -8.00 -12.05
N ARG A 415 -0.15 -8.40 -11.02
CA ARG A 415 0.40 -9.10 -9.84
C ARG A 415 1.14 -10.37 -10.24
N SER A 416 0.56 -11.17 -11.13
CA SER A 416 1.16 -12.43 -11.60
C SER A 416 2.47 -12.18 -12.37
N TYR A 417 2.52 -11.15 -13.21
CA TYR A 417 3.73 -10.75 -13.92
C TYR A 417 4.82 -10.31 -12.93
N GLU A 418 4.51 -9.37 -12.03
CA GLU A 418 5.49 -8.81 -11.10
C GLU A 418 6.01 -9.85 -10.11
N ALA A 419 5.15 -10.76 -9.65
CA ALA A 419 5.57 -11.88 -8.81
C ALA A 419 6.66 -12.73 -9.47
N ARG A 420 6.53 -13.02 -10.77
CA ARG A 420 7.56 -13.76 -11.54
C ARG A 420 8.78 -12.90 -11.82
N ASP A 421 8.58 -11.65 -12.21
CA ASP A 421 9.67 -10.71 -12.52
C ASP A 421 10.58 -10.53 -11.30
N ILE A 422 10.02 -10.19 -10.15
CA ILE A 422 10.74 -10.02 -8.87
C ILE A 422 11.52 -11.29 -8.50
N ALA A 423 10.88 -12.46 -8.55
CA ALA A 423 11.54 -13.73 -8.23
C ALA A 423 12.72 -14.02 -9.20
N SER A 424 12.53 -13.74 -10.49
CA SER A 424 13.56 -13.95 -11.52
C SER A 424 14.79 -13.04 -11.38
N GLN A 425 14.67 -11.95 -10.60
CA GLN A 425 15.78 -11.03 -10.34
C GLN A 425 16.76 -11.54 -9.27
N ALA A 426 16.48 -12.66 -8.58
CA ALA A 426 17.42 -13.22 -7.62
C ALA A 426 18.85 -13.32 -8.20
N CYS A 427 19.86 -12.90 -7.44
CA CYS A 427 21.27 -12.80 -7.85
C CYS A 427 21.58 -11.80 -8.99
N ARG A 428 20.63 -10.96 -9.44
CA ARG A 428 20.79 -10.10 -10.62
C ARG A 428 20.49 -8.64 -10.32
N GLY A 429 21.28 -7.76 -10.92
CA GLY A 429 21.09 -6.32 -10.82
C GLY A 429 21.36 -5.78 -9.41
N GLU A 430 20.67 -4.70 -9.07
CA GLU A 430 20.84 -3.97 -7.83
C GLU A 430 19.52 -3.88 -7.05
N ILE A 431 19.65 -3.68 -5.75
CA ILE A 431 18.59 -3.26 -4.84
C ILE A 431 18.90 -1.87 -4.33
N VAL A 432 17.85 -1.06 -4.13
CA VAL A 432 17.96 0.20 -3.39
C VAL A 432 17.74 -0.14 -1.91
N VAL A 433 18.80 -0.08 -1.12
CA VAL A 433 18.73 -0.36 0.33
C VAL A 433 18.08 0.80 1.07
N GLU A 434 18.34 2.02 0.61
CA GLU A 434 17.81 3.22 1.24
C GLU A 434 17.54 4.29 0.17
N ALA A 435 16.39 4.95 0.31
CA ALA A 435 15.97 6.05 -0.54
C ALA A 435 15.31 7.14 0.30
N THR A 436 15.42 8.39 -0.16
CA THR A 436 14.86 9.56 0.50
C THR A 436 13.93 10.33 -0.44
N GLN A 437 13.19 11.28 0.13
CA GLN A 437 12.34 12.19 -0.64
C GLN A 437 13.18 13.17 -1.48
N THR A 438 12.61 13.66 -2.57
CA THR A 438 13.22 14.69 -3.41
C THR A 438 12.75 16.09 -2.95
N PRO A 439 13.65 16.97 -2.47
CA PRO A 439 13.30 18.34 -2.11
C PRO A 439 12.91 19.16 -3.33
N GLY A 440 12.00 20.11 -3.12
CA GLY A 440 11.52 21.04 -4.13
C GLY A 440 10.73 22.17 -3.51
N GLN A 441 9.96 22.86 -4.34
CA GLN A 441 9.10 23.97 -3.95
C GLN A 441 7.71 23.76 -4.51
N ARG A 442 6.68 24.07 -3.73
CA ARG A 442 5.29 23.89 -4.14
C ARG A 442 4.42 25.06 -3.67
N ASP A 443 3.42 25.41 -4.48
CA ASP A 443 2.35 26.31 -4.04
C ASP A 443 1.26 25.45 -3.41
N LEU A 444 0.93 25.74 -2.16
CA LEU A 444 -0.08 25.03 -1.40
C LEU A 444 -1.15 26.01 -0.93
N VAL A 445 -2.42 25.66 -1.15
CA VAL A 445 -3.54 26.49 -0.71
C VAL A 445 -3.99 26.05 0.67
N MET A 446 -3.92 26.96 1.63
CA MET A 446 -4.48 26.83 2.97
C MET A 446 -5.63 27.83 3.17
N LEU A 447 -6.24 27.85 4.35
CA LEU A 447 -7.30 28.79 4.70
C LEU A 447 -6.81 29.78 5.75
N ASP A 448 -7.19 31.04 5.58
CA ASP A 448 -7.06 32.05 6.62
C ASP A 448 -7.95 31.69 7.83
N PRO A 449 -7.42 31.67 9.07
CA PRO A 449 -8.15 31.14 10.22
C PRO A 449 -9.36 32.00 10.63
N GLN A 450 -9.38 33.30 10.29
CA GLN A 450 -10.42 34.25 10.67
C GLN A 450 -11.47 34.43 9.57
N THR A 451 -11.04 34.57 8.33
CA THR A 451 -11.91 34.89 7.18
C THR A 451 -12.34 33.67 6.38
N GLY A 452 -11.62 32.55 6.51
CA GLY A 452 -11.86 31.34 5.70
C GLY A 452 -11.50 31.50 4.22
N ALA A 453 -10.83 32.59 3.83
CA ALA A 453 -10.37 32.82 2.47
C ALA A 453 -9.20 31.90 2.11
N ASP A 454 -9.10 31.55 0.81
CA ASP A 454 -7.97 30.78 0.29
C ASP A 454 -6.67 31.62 0.39
N ARG A 455 -5.63 31.05 0.99
CA ARG A 455 -4.31 31.64 1.15
C ARG A 455 -3.28 30.72 0.52
N THR A 456 -2.65 31.17 -0.56
CA THR A 456 -1.59 30.41 -1.24
C THR A 456 -0.26 30.66 -0.55
N LEU A 457 0.42 29.59 -0.16
CA LEU A 457 1.74 29.61 0.46
C LEU A 457 2.74 28.92 -0.46
N ARG A 458 3.87 29.58 -0.73
CA ARG A 458 5.04 28.94 -1.32
C ARG A 458 5.78 28.22 -0.21
N VAL A 459 5.89 26.89 -0.31
CA VAL A 459 6.50 26.06 0.74
C VAL A 459 7.62 25.20 0.17
N ASP A 460 8.65 25.02 0.98
CA ASP A 460 9.61 23.94 0.82
C ASP A 460 8.87 22.60 0.90
N TRP A 461 9.08 21.74 -0.09
CA TRP A 461 8.31 20.51 -0.26
C TRP A 461 9.24 19.31 -0.47
N ASN A 462 9.13 18.30 0.39
CA ASN A 462 9.78 17.00 0.19
C ASN A 462 8.79 16.03 -0.48
N SER A 463 9.03 15.76 -1.76
CA SER A 463 8.19 14.85 -2.56
C SER A 463 8.64 13.40 -2.39
N SER A 464 7.68 12.51 -2.12
CA SER A 464 7.91 11.06 -2.18
C SER A 464 7.49 10.43 -3.52
N LEU A 465 6.95 11.22 -4.46
CA LEU A 465 6.57 10.73 -5.80
C LEU A 465 7.79 10.40 -6.66
N GLN A 466 8.91 11.07 -6.40
CA GLN A 466 10.20 10.74 -6.97
C GLN A 466 11.19 10.48 -5.83
N LEU A 467 11.59 9.22 -5.69
CA LEU A 467 12.56 8.82 -4.67
C LEU A 467 13.98 9.07 -5.16
N LYS A 468 14.85 9.54 -4.27
CA LYS A 468 16.29 9.65 -4.49
C LYS A 468 16.98 8.46 -3.80
N PRO A 469 17.51 7.47 -4.54
CA PRO A 469 18.32 6.41 -3.95
C PRO A 469 19.56 7.02 -3.27
N VAL A 470 19.79 6.67 -2.01
CA VAL A 470 20.99 7.10 -1.26
C VAL A 470 21.95 5.94 -1.04
N LYS A 471 21.46 4.70 -1.03
CA LYS A 471 22.27 3.49 -0.87
C LYS A 471 21.77 2.39 -1.80
N LYS A 472 22.70 1.79 -2.55
CA LYS A 472 22.44 0.66 -3.44
C LYS A 472 23.42 -0.47 -3.16
N ARG A 473 22.99 -1.70 -3.41
CA ARG A 473 23.82 -2.91 -3.34
C ARG A 473 23.46 -3.85 -4.47
N HIS A 474 24.39 -4.74 -4.83
CA HIS A 474 24.05 -5.88 -5.68
C HIS A 474 22.95 -6.73 -5.04
N ARG A 475 22.00 -7.20 -5.83
CA ARG A 475 20.93 -8.06 -5.31
C ARG A 475 21.51 -9.45 -4.98
N PRO A 476 21.38 -9.94 -3.74
CA PRO A 476 21.83 -11.30 -3.42
C PRO A 476 20.89 -12.36 -4.02
N CYS A 477 21.30 -13.62 -3.96
CA CYS A 477 20.44 -14.76 -4.24
C CYS A 477 19.44 -15.04 -3.11
N GLY A 478 19.79 -14.65 -1.89
CA GLY A 478 19.03 -14.88 -0.68
C GLY A 478 19.80 -14.38 0.55
N TYR A 479 19.22 -14.59 1.71
CA TYR A 479 19.84 -14.32 3.01
C TYR A 479 19.96 -15.61 3.80
N TRP A 480 21.14 -15.86 4.36
CA TRP A 480 21.31 -16.85 5.41
C TRP A 480 21.03 -16.18 6.76
N LEU A 481 20.35 -16.91 7.66
CA LEU A 481 20.12 -16.49 9.05
C LEU A 481 20.57 -17.59 10.00
N ALA A 482 21.23 -17.20 11.10
CA ALA A 482 21.65 -18.14 12.14
C ALA A 482 20.46 -18.88 12.77
N SER A 483 20.69 -20.06 13.34
CA SER A 483 19.67 -20.88 14.01
C SER A 483 18.99 -20.16 15.18
N GLY A 484 19.70 -19.24 15.84
CA GLY A 484 19.14 -18.41 16.92
C GLY A 484 18.24 -17.27 16.47
N ALA A 485 18.13 -16.98 15.17
CA ALA A 485 17.33 -15.87 14.63
C ALA A 485 15.82 -16.19 14.54
N THR A 486 15.27 -16.89 15.52
CA THR A 486 13.89 -17.41 15.51
C THR A 486 12.85 -16.30 15.38
N ASP A 487 12.99 -15.21 16.14
CA ASP A 487 12.08 -14.07 16.10
C ASP A 487 12.01 -13.42 14.71
N ALA A 488 13.16 -13.31 14.04
CA ALA A 488 13.23 -12.80 12.67
C ALA A 488 12.47 -13.73 11.72
N VAL A 489 12.70 -15.04 11.82
CA VAL A 489 12.04 -16.06 11.00
C VAL A 489 10.53 -16.06 11.21
N GLU A 490 10.06 -15.97 12.44
CA GLU A 490 8.63 -15.90 12.75
C GLU A 490 7.97 -14.67 12.13
N ARG A 491 8.60 -13.50 12.24
CA ARG A 491 8.07 -12.26 11.64
C ARG A 491 8.07 -12.31 10.12
N LEU A 492 9.12 -12.84 9.49
CA LEU A 492 9.14 -13.08 8.04
C LEU A 492 7.99 -13.99 7.60
N LYS A 493 7.75 -15.10 8.32
CA LYS A 493 6.63 -16.02 8.05
C LYS A 493 5.26 -15.36 8.29
N LEU A 494 5.13 -14.46 9.26
CA LEU A 494 3.92 -13.66 9.46
C LEU A 494 3.68 -12.67 8.32
N LEU A 495 4.74 -12.10 7.76
CA LEU A 495 4.67 -11.24 6.57
C LEU A 495 4.32 -12.01 5.29
N GLY A 496 4.49 -13.34 5.30
CA GLY A 496 4.24 -14.24 4.17
C GLY A 496 5.49 -14.62 3.38
N ILE A 497 6.67 -14.23 3.86
CA ILE A 497 7.95 -14.57 3.24
C ILE A 497 8.24 -16.05 3.49
N GLN A 498 8.63 -16.75 2.43
CA GLN A 498 9.05 -18.14 2.49
C GLN A 498 10.45 -18.22 3.09
N VAL A 499 10.60 -19.04 4.13
CA VAL A 499 11.85 -19.29 4.84
C VAL A 499 12.09 -20.79 4.85
N MET A 500 13.23 -21.23 4.33
CA MET A 500 13.64 -22.63 4.31
C MET A 500 14.52 -22.93 5.53
N HIS A 501 14.40 -24.15 6.05
CA HIS A 501 15.23 -24.65 7.14
C HIS A 501 16.34 -25.53 6.57
N VAL A 502 17.58 -25.29 6.99
CA VAL A 502 18.76 -26.02 6.50
C VAL A 502 18.88 -27.33 7.27
N ALA A 503 18.79 -28.46 6.57
CA ALA A 503 18.82 -29.79 7.17
C ALA A 503 20.26 -30.23 7.52
N GLU A 504 21.20 -30.00 6.62
CA GLU A 504 22.59 -30.46 6.75
C GLU A 504 23.57 -29.30 6.72
N ALA A 505 24.67 -29.44 7.46
CA ALA A 505 25.73 -28.45 7.43
C ALA A 505 26.37 -28.36 6.05
N GLY A 506 26.65 -27.14 5.60
CA GLY A 506 27.27 -26.87 4.30
C GLY A 506 28.12 -25.61 4.33
N SER A 507 28.51 -25.13 3.16
CA SER A 507 29.19 -23.84 3.01
C SER A 507 28.62 -23.06 1.83
N VAL A 508 28.62 -21.74 1.95
CA VAL A 508 28.14 -20.85 0.87
C VAL A 508 29.08 -19.66 0.70
N LEU A 509 29.11 -19.13 -0.51
CA LEU A 509 29.77 -17.86 -0.80
C LEU A 509 28.79 -16.71 -0.49
N ALA A 510 29.10 -15.93 0.53
CA ALA A 510 28.26 -14.84 1.01
C ALA A 510 29.04 -13.53 1.17
N ASP A 511 28.32 -12.41 1.18
CA ASP A 511 28.83 -11.18 1.77
C ASP A 511 28.42 -11.16 3.25
N ILE A 512 29.40 -11.16 4.14
CA ILE A 512 29.23 -10.86 5.58
C ILE A 512 29.37 -9.35 5.81
N TYR A 513 28.94 -8.86 6.95
CA TYR A 513 28.98 -7.43 7.27
C TYR A 513 30.14 -7.11 8.22
N GLU A 514 31.08 -6.29 7.76
CA GLU A 514 32.07 -5.66 8.64
C GLU A 514 31.49 -4.35 9.18
N GLU A 515 31.34 -4.25 10.51
CA GLU A 515 30.87 -3.03 11.17
C GLU A 515 32.00 -2.00 11.24
N THR A 516 31.76 -0.82 10.65
CA THR A 516 32.72 0.29 10.65
C THR A 516 32.37 1.35 11.69
N SER A 517 31.09 1.47 12.04
CA SER A 517 30.62 2.33 13.13
C SER A 517 29.28 1.83 13.67
N ARG A 518 29.00 2.19 14.93
CA ARG A 518 27.76 1.90 15.62
C ARG A 518 27.37 3.06 16.52
N GLU A 519 26.11 3.45 16.42
CA GLU A 519 25.49 4.39 17.36
C GLU A 519 24.08 3.93 17.76
N SER A 520 23.63 4.41 18.91
CA SER A 520 22.25 4.25 19.37
C SER A 520 21.50 5.54 19.06
N SER A 521 20.32 5.43 18.45
CA SER A 521 19.52 6.59 18.06
C SER A 521 18.03 6.29 18.16
N GLU A 522 17.21 7.32 18.05
CA GLU A 522 15.77 7.15 17.90
C GLU A 522 15.44 6.83 16.44
N ARG A 523 14.35 6.07 16.26
CA ARG A 523 13.76 5.86 14.96
C ARG A 523 13.02 7.12 14.54
N GLU A 524 13.15 7.52 13.28
CA GLU A 524 12.65 8.81 12.79
C GLU A 524 11.77 8.65 11.55
N ASP A 525 10.75 9.48 11.47
CA ASP A 525 9.94 9.67 10.27
C ASP A 525 9.86 11.16 9.87
N VAL A 526 8.99 11.47 8.92
CA VAL A 526 8.77 12.85 8.43
C VAL A 526 8.27 13.82 9.51
N ARG A 527 7.73 13.30 10.63
CA ARG A 527 7.31 14.09 11.78
C ARG A 527 8.44 14.30 12.80
N GLY A 528 9.47 13.46 12.79
CA GLY A 528 10.59 13.46 13.75
C GLY A 528 10.76 12.10 14.41
N ALA A 529 11.24 12.08 15.66
CA ALA A 529 11.34 10.86 16.45
C ALA A 529 9.97 10.18 16.61
N ILE A 530 9.92 8.87 16.39
CA ILE A 530 8.72 8.05 16.55
C ILE A 530 8.56 7.70 18.04
N PRO A 531 7.50 8.19 18.72
CA PRO A 531 7.29 7.91 20.13
C PRO A 531 7.10 6.41 20.39
N GLY A 532 7.53 5.94 21.57
CA GLY A 532 7.34 4.56 22.02
C GLY A 532 8.26 3.53 21.35
N ALA A 533 9.10 3.93 20.39
CA ALA A 533 10.12 3.06 19.82
C ALA A 533 11.31 2.90 20.78
N ARG A 534 11.76 1.66 20.98
CA ARG A 534 13.06 1.39 21.63
C ARG A 534 14.18 2.03 20.79
N PRO A 535 15.26 2.56 21.40
CA PRO A 535 16.41 3.04 20.64
C PRO A 535 16.93 1.96 19.67
N ILE A 536 17.17 2.37 18.44
CA ILE A 536 17.66 1.51 17.36
C ILE A 536 19.19 1.53 17.29
N ILE A 537 19.75 0.46 16.73
CA ILE A 537 21.16 0.40 16.33
C ILE A 537 21.28 0.99 14.93
N ARG A 538 22.02 2.09 14.78
CA ARG A 538 22.49 2.58 13.47
C ARG A 538 23.93 2.12 13.29
N ALA A 539 24.10 1.05 12.53
CA ALA A 539 25.42 0.55 12.15
C ALA A 539 25.75 1.01 10.73
N THR A 540 27.01 1.36 10.48
CA THR A 540 27.55 1.47 9.12
C THR A 540 28.32 0.21 8.79
N VAL A 541 27.94 -0.46 7.71
CA VAL A 541 28.52 -1.76 7.36
C VAL A 541 29.13 -1.76 5.96
N THR A 542 30.24 -2.47 5.82
CA THR A 542 30.86 -2.80 4.54
C THR A 542 30.66 -4.28 4.26
N PRO A 543 29.99 -4.66 3.16
CA PRO A 543 29.89 -6.07 2.77
C PRO A 543 31.26 -6.63 2.37
N MET A 544 31.67 -7.74 2.97
CA MET A 544 32.90 -8.47 2.66
C MET A 544 32.58 -9.87 2.14
N ARG A 545 33.05 -10.19 0.94
CA ARG A 545 32.88 -11.51 0.32
C ARG A 545 33.71 -12.55 1.09
N SER A 546 33.05 -13.58 1.61
CA SER A 546 33.70 -14.72 2.27
C SER A 546 32.95 -16.02 1.99
N ALA A 547 33.67 -17.15 2.04
CA ALA A 547 33.01 -18.43 2.28
C ALA A 547 32.60 -18.47 3.77
N ILE A 548 31.38 -18.89 4.04
CA ILE A 548 30.89 -19.09 5.41
C ILE A 548 30.39 -20.52 5.57
N ASP A 549 30.59 -21.06 6.77
CA ASP A 549 29.95 -22.30 7.17
C ASP A 549 28.47 -22.03 7.48
N VAL A 550 27.61 -22.93 7.01
CA VAL A 550 26.17 -22.90 7.22
C VAL A 550 25.81 -24.12 8.05
N PRO A 551 25.61 -23.98 9.36
CA PRO A 551 25.23 -25.10 10.21
C PRO A 551 23.84 -25.64 9.85
N GLY A 552 23.63 -26.95 10.04
CA GLY A 552 22.27 -27.51 10.09
C GLY A 552 21.46 -26.86 11.21
N GLY A 553 20.15 -26.69 11.01
CA GLY A 553 19.27 -25.96 11.91
C GLY A 553 19.23 -24.43 11.69
N SER A 554 20.02 -23.91 10.74
CA SER A 554 19.96 -22.50 10.34
C SER A 554 18.88 -22.28 9.26
N TYR A 555 18.71 -21.03 8.81
CA TYR A 555 17.64 -20.70 7.86
C TYR A 555 18.18 -20.04 6.60
N TYR A 556 17.43 -20.23 5.50
CA TYR A 556 17.70 -19.57 4.23
C TYR A 556 16.43 -18.91 3.68
N VAL A 557 16.54 -17.62 3.36
CA VAL A 557 15.49 -16.80 2.74
C VAL A 557 15.89 -16.53 1.30
N SER A 558 15.39 -17.35 0.37
CA SER A 558 15.66 -17.16 -1.06
C SER A 558 15.06 -15.85 -1.57
N LEU A 559 15.75 -15.10 -2.43
CA LEU A 559 15.15 -14.00 -3.18
C LEU A 559 14.45 -14.45 -4.47
N ASN A 560 14.49 -15.74 -4.81
CA ASN A 560 13.67 -16.31 -5.86
C ASN A 560 12.24 -16.57 -5.34
N GLN A 561 11.57 -15.50 -4.87
CA GLN A 561 10.19 -15.54 -4.40
C GLN A 561 9.50 -14.18 -4.64
N PRO A 562 8.16 -14.14 -4.75
CA PRO A 562 7.42 -12.91 -5.05
C PRO A 562 7.61 -11.76 -4.05
N LEU A 563 7.94 -12.08 -2.79
CA LEU A 563 8.10 -11.11 -1.70
C LEU A 563 9.57 -10.74 -1.43
N ALA A 564 10.47 -10.97 -2.38
CA ALA A 564 11.89 -10.70 -2.24
C ALA A 564 12.20 -9.26 -1.80
N ASN A 565 11.49 -8.28 -2.35
CA ASN A 565 11.73 -6.86 -2.01
C ASN A 565 11.34 -6.53 -0.55
N LEU A 566 10.38 -7.25 0.03
CA LEU A 566 10.04 -7.13 1.46
C LEU A 566 11.10 -7.79 2.35
N ALA A 567 11.66 -8.94 1.92
CA ALA A 567 12.77 -9.58 2.63
C ALA A 567 14.01 -8.66 2.69
N VAL A 568 14.33 -8.00 1.58
CA VAL A 568 15.41 -6.99 1.51
C VAL A 568 15.18 -5.86 2.52
N ALA A 569 13.96 -5.32 2.59
CA ALA A 569 13.61 -4.25 3.52
C ALA A 569 13.81 -4.64 5.00
N ALA A 570 13.60 -5.91 5.34
CA ALA A 570 13.80 -6.43 6.70
C ALA A 570 15.26 -6.78 7.02
N LEU A 571 16.00 -7.35 6.06
CA LEU A 571 17.26 -8.07 6.31
C LEU A 571 18.54 -7.30 5.96
N GLU A 572 18.46 -6.18 5.25
CA GLU A 572 19.62 -5.29 5.07
C GLU A 572 19.88 -4.50 6.37
N PRO A 573 21.00 -4.74 7.09
CA PRO A 573 21.10 -4.42 8.51
C PRO A 573 21.27 -2.94 8.82
N ASP A 574 21.81 -2.15 7.89
CA ASP A 574 22.16 -0.74 8.07
C ASP A 574 21.09 0.22 7.53
N THR A 575 19.83 -0.13 7.77
CA THR A 575 18.68 0.77 7.65
C THR A 575 17.98 0.85 9.01
N GLN A 576 17.37 2.00 9.33
CA GLN A 576 16.70 2.18 10.62
C GLN A 576 15.51 1.22 10.84
N ASN A 577 14.95 0.64 9.78
CA ASN A 577 13.79 -0.25 9.83
C ASN A 577 14.18 -1.74 9.82
N SER A 578 15.47 -2.06 9.67
CA SER A 578 15.94 -3.43 9.59
C SER A 578 15.70 -4.20 10.89
N TYR A 579 15.65 -5.51 10.78
CA TYR A 579 15.55 -6.41 11.92
C TYR A 579 16.77 -6.32 12.83
N PHE A 580 17.97 -6.11 12.27
CA PHE A 580 19.16 -5.87 13.07
C PHE A 580 19.07 -4.53 13.85
N ALA A 581 18.71 -3.44 13.17
CA ALA A 581 18.59 -2.12 13.80
C ALA A 581 17.57 -2.11 14.95
N ASN A 582 16.53 -2.93 14.85
CA ASN A 582 15.44 -3.02 15.84
C ASN A 582 15.59 -4.22 16.81
N HIS A 583 16.79 -4.78 16.94
CA HIS A 583 17.12 -5.86 17.90
C HIS A 583 16.32 -7.16 17.71
N VAL A 584 15.78 -7.38 16.51
CA VAL A 584 15.10 -8.63 16.12
C VAL A 584 16.12 -9.68 15.71
N ILE A 585 17.20 -9.24 15.06
CA ILE A 585 18.42 -10.02 14.86
C ILE A 585 19.44 -9.48 15.85
N GLY A 586 19.99 -10.35 16.68
CA GLY A 586 20.84 -9.96 17.82
C GLY A 586 22.23 -9.47 17.41
N GLN A 587 22.84 -10.11 16.41
CA GLN A 587 24.19 -9.79 15.96
C GLN A 587 24.28 -9.67 14.44
N LEU A 588 25.19 -8.85 13.92
CA LEU A 588 25.44 -8.76 12.47
C LEU A 588 25.90 -10.10 11.87
N GLY A 589 26.59 -10.91 12.67
CA GLY A 589 27.03 -12.25 12.26
C GLY A 589 25.89 -13.25 12.12
N ASP A 590 24.68 -12.93 12.57
CA ASP A 590 23.51 -13.82 12.46
C ASP A 590 22.78 -13.68 11.12
N VAL A 591 23.27 -12.83 10.21
CA VAL A 591 22.70 -12.62 8.88
C VAL A 591 23.80 -12.40 7.84
N ALA A 592 23.69 -13.06 6.69
CA ALA A 592 24.63 -12.90 5.57
C ALA A 592 23.91 -12.88 4.23
N ARG A 593 24.45 -12.13 3.26
CA ARG A 593 23.93 -12.04 1.89
C ARG A 593 24.51 -13.17 1.05
N VAL A 594 23.73 -14.17 0.70
CA VAL A 594 24.18 -15.29 -0.13
C VAL A 594 24.26 -14.83 -1.58
N MET A 595 25.45 -14.84 -2.17
CA MET A 595 25.73 -14.16 -3.46
C MET A 595 25.78 -15.10 -4.67
N ALA A 596 25.63 -16.41 -4.45
CA ALA A 596 25.47 -17.42 -5.48
C ALA A 596 24.35 -18.39 -5.06
N PRO A 597 23.61 -19.02 -6.00
CA PRO A 597 22.61 -20.03 -5.66
C PRO A 597 23.24 -21.10 -4.73
N PRO A 598 22.71 -21.29 -3.52
CA PRO A 598 23.34 -22.19 -2.56
C PRO A 598 23.13 -23.65 -2.97
N SER A 599 24.15 -24.49 -2.72
CA SER A 599 24.05 -25.95 -2.79
C SER A 599 23.82 -26.52 -1.38
N LEU A 600 22.72 -26.10 -0.74
CA LEU A 600 22.33 -26.52 0.61
C LEU A 600 21.21 -27.57 0.54
N VAL A 601 21.16 -28.46 1.52
CA VAL A 601 20.06 -29.39 1.73
C VAL A 601 19.06 -28.76 2.69
N PHE A 602 17.80 -28.69 2.29
CA PHE A 602 16.72 -28.13 3.10
C PHE A 602 15.79 -29.23 3.58
N GLU A 603 15.15 -29.02 4.72
CA GLU A 603 14.06 -29.89 5.15
C GLU A 603 12.88 -29.78 4.18
N GLU A 604 12.12 -30.87 4.02
CA GLU A 604 10.87 -30.82 3.27
C GLU A 604 9.92 -29.82 3.94
N MET A 605 9.39 -28.88 3.15
CA MET A 605 8.42 -27.92 3.64
C MET A 605 7.04 -28.60 3.68
N ASP A 606 6.48 -28.76 4.88
CA ASP A 606 5.09 -29.22 5.09
C ASP A 606 4.02 -28.30 4.47
#